data_AF-A0A098B8E1-F1
#
_entry.id   AF-A0A098B8E1-F1
#
_cell.length_a   1.000
_cell.length_b   1.000
_cell.length_c   1.000
_cell.angle_alpha   90.00
_cell.angle_beta   90.00
_cell.angle_gamma   90.00
#
_symmetry.space_group_name_H-M   'P 1'
#
loop_
_entity.id
_entity.type
_entity.pdbx_description
1 polymer ?
#
loop_
_entity_poly.entity_id
_entity_poly.type
_entity_poly.pdbx_seq_one_letter_code
_entity_poly.pdbx_strand_id
1 'polypeptide(L)'
;MRSMVQAGVARVEGFGLAGFSDEELYAIHTSTLEVLEYTGLKIESQEALEIFSEGGARVDFKTKVVKIPQYLVEDAIQSAPSTLVLAGRNPKNDIVLGGKRVGFINFGEGVSIIDPYTKEYRKTTRRDVANITRFCDAMDQMDAVLRPVAPQDIHPSVAVVHNAEVIFNNTSKHVFIGVEGGRNFKKVLKMAAAVAGGEDKLRERPLFSCNICPTSPLQIVNHASEVIIEGARAGIPVNMLSMGMSGATSAITLAGTLVTHNCEVLGAIVLSQLTSKGAPVLYGSSTTIMDMKNMTAPVGSPELGMINAGVAKLAQYYNLPSWVAGG
;
A
#
# COMPACT_ATOMS: atom_id res chain seq x y z
N MET A 1 30.29 0.65 -8.32
CA MET A 1 28.88 0.22 -8.36
C MET A 1 28.80 -1.07 -9.17
N ARG A 2 28.74 -2.23 -8.51
CA ARG A 2 28.50 -3.51 -9.20
C ARG A 2 27.02 -3.82 -9.05
N SER A 3 26.32 -3.94 -10.17
CA SER A 3 24.94 -4.42 -10.23
C SER A 3 24.88 -5.87 -9.73
N MET A 4 24.66 -6.05 -8.43
CA MET A 4 24.14 -7.30 -7.88
C MET A 4 23.20 -6.95 -6.73
N VAL A 5 22.03 -6.41 -7.11
CA VAL A 5 20.82 -6.55 -6.29
C VAL A 5 20.10 -7.75 -6.89
N GLN A 6 19.82 -8.76 -6.07
CA GLN A 6 19.13 -9.96 -6.53
C GLN A 6 17.81 -9.50 -7.15
N ALA A 7 17.68 -9.66 -8.47
CA ALA A 7 16.52 -9.15 -9.17
C ALA A 7 15.30 -9.96 -8.75
N GLY A 8 14.23 -9.29 -8.31
CA GLY A 8 12.88 -9.83 -8.48
C GLY A 8 12.78 -10.34 -9.92
N VAL A 9 12.11 -11.47 -10.13
CA VAL A 9 12.25 -12.23 -11.37
C VAL A 9 11.95 -11.33 -12.57
N ALA A 10 13.00 -10.95 -13.33
CA ALA A 10 12.86 -10.24 -14.58
C ALA A 10 12.51 -11.24 -15.66
N ARG A 11 11.31 -11.82 -15.57
CA ARG A 11 10.74 -12.69 -16.60
C ARG A 11 9.31 -12.27 -16.84
N VAL A 12 9.04 -11.85 -18.07
CA VAL A 12 7.80 -12.26 -18.73
C VAL A 12 8.21 -13.38 -19.68
N GLU A 13 8.53 -14.55 -19.13
CA GLU A 13 8.61 -15.79 -19.92
C GLU A 13 7.26 -16.47 -19.76
N GLY A 14 6.33 -16.16 -20.67
CA GLY A 14 4.97 -16.71 -20.62
C GLY A 14 3.93 -15.89 -21.36
N PHE A 15 2.68 -16.29 -21.20
CA PHE A 15 1.50 -15.62 -21.74
C PHE A 15 1.14 -14.41 -20.86
N GLY A 16 1.07 -13.22 -21.45
CA GLY A 16 0.56 -12.02 -20.79
C GLY A 16 -0.90 -11.80 -21.15
N LEU A 17 -1.75 -11.52 -20.16
CA LEU A 17 -3.11 -11.08 -20.41
C LEU A 17 -3.06 -9.57 -20.71
N ALA A 18 -3.10 -9.21 -22.00
CA ALA A 18 -3.28 -7.81 -22.41
C ALA A 18 -4.75 -7.44 -22.18
N GLY A 19 -5.12 -7.18 -20.92
CA GLY A 19 -6.51 -6.95 -20.52
C GLY A 19 -7.05 -5.55 -20.80
N PHE A 20 -6.21 -4.62 -21.25
CA PHE A 20 -6.57 -3.23 -21.57
C PHE A 20 -5.72 -2.72 -22.73
N SER A 21 -6.36 -1.97 -23.63
CA SER A 21 -5.73 -1.11 -24.63
C SER A 21 -5.28 0.22 -24.01
N ASP A 22 -4.40 0.94 -24.71
CA ASP A 22 -3.95 2.27 -24.26
C ASP A 22 -5.11 3.28 -24.20
N GLU A 23 -6.09 3.15 -25.11
CA GLU A 23 -7.31 3.98 -25.11
C GLU A 23 -8.18 3.72 -23.88
N GLU A 24 -8.33 2.47 -23.45
CA GLU A 24 -9.10 2.13 -22.25
C GLU A 24 -8.40 2.59 -20.97
N LEU A 25 -7.06 2.49 -20.90
CA LEU A 25 -6.28 3.05 -19.79
C LEU A 25 -6.39 4.57 -19.74
N TYR A 26 -6.30 5.23 -20.90
CA TYR A 26 -6.50 6.66 -21.03
C TYR A 26 -7.91 7.07 -20.58
N ALA A 27 -8.95 6.33 -20.97
CA ALA A 27 -10.32 6.60 -20.54
C ALA A 27 -10.50 6.50 -19.02
N ILE A 28 -9.95 5.47 -18.37
CA ILE A 28 -9.97 5.35 -16.90
C ILE A 28 -9.24 6.53 -16.27
N HIS A 29 -8.07 6.89 -16.80
CA HIS A 29 -7.27 7.99 -16.29
C HIS A 29 -7.99 9.33 -16.42
N THR A 30 -8.53 9.69 -17.59
CA THR A 30 -9.26 10.94 -17.78
C THR A 30 -10.52 11.01 -16.91
N SER A 31 -11.26 9.90 -16.78
CA SER A 31 -12.40 9.85 -15.84
C SER A 31 -11.97 10.02 -14.39
N THR A 32 -10.79 9.52 -14.01
CA THR A 32 -10.20 9.73 -12.69
C THR A 32 -9.89 11.21 -12.46
N LEU A 33 -9.29 11.88 -13.44
CA LEU A 33 -8.98 13.31 -13.38
C LEU A 33 -10.24 14.16 -13.22
N GLU A 34 -11.30 13.85 -13.98
CA GLU A 34 -12.60 14.53 -13.86
C GLU A 34 -13.20 14.37 -12.46
N VAL A 35 -13.19 13.15 -11.90
CA VAL A 35 -13.72 12.90 -10.55
C VAL A 35 -12.90 13.66 -9.51
N LEU A 36 -11.57 13.62 -9.58
CA LEU A 36 -10.71 14.35 -8.65
C LEU A 36 -10.89 15.88 -8.75
N GLU A 37 -11.11 16.41 -9.94
CA GLU A 37 -11.23 17.85 -10.17
C GLU A 37 -12.62 18.41 -9.79
N TYR A 38 -13.70 17.66 -10.08
CA TYR A 38 -15.07 18.16 -9.92
C TYR A 38 -15.78 17.62 -8.67
N THR A 39 -15.53 16.35 -8.31
CA THR A 39 -16.10 15.73 -7.10
C THR A 39 -15.14 15.89 -5.91
N GLY A 40 -13.87 15.53 -6.09
CA GLY A 40 -12.84 15.58 -5.06
C GLY A 40 -12.85 14.40 -4.09
N LEU A 41 -11.96 14.49 -3.10
CA LEU A 41 -11.80 13.52 -2.01
C LEU A 41 -12.14 14.17 -0.68
N LYS A 42 -12.76 13.42 0.23
CA LYS A 42 -12.92 13.84 1.61
C LYS A 42 -11.64 13.57 2.39
N ILE A 43 -11.03 14.59 2.98
CA ILE A 43 -9.77 14.49 3.71
C ILE A 43 -10.02 14.84 5.18
N GLU A 44 -9.90 13.89 6.10
CA GLU A 44 -10.25 14.17 7.50
C GLU A 44 -9.22 15.05 8.22
N SER A 45 -7.94 14.92 7.84
CA SER A 45 -6.80 15.52 8.54
C SER A 45 -6.67 17.00 8.20
N GLN A 46 -6.61 17.83 9.24
CA GLN A 46 -6.43 19.27 9.10
C GLN A 46 -5.08 19.61 8.44
N GLU A 47 -4.00 18.95 8.85
CA GLU A 47 -2.68 19.14 8.24
C GLU A 47 -2.67 18.74 6.76
N ALA A 48 -3.37 17.66 6.40
CA ALA A 48 -3.48 17.26 5.00
C ALA A 48 -4.27 18.28 4.16
N LEU A 49 -5.36 18.84 4.70
CA LEU A 49 -6.13 19.91 4.04
C LEU A 49 -5.24 21.14 3.78
N GLU A 50 -4.39 21.50 4.75
CA GLU A 50 -3.44 22.61 4.62
C GLU A 50 -2.40 22.33 3.54
N ILE A 51 -1.77 21.14 3.54
CA ILE A 51 -0.82 20.71 2.51
C ILE A 51 -1.44 20.76 1.11
N PHE A 52 -2.68 20.28 0.96
CA PHE A 52 -3.38 20.36 -0.31
C PHE A 52 -3.67 21.80 -0.75
N SER A 53 -4.10 22.65 0.18
CA SER A 53 -4.38 24.07 -0.10
C SER A 53 -3.12 24.82 -0.52
N GLU A 54 -2.02 24.64 0.20
CA GLU A 54 -0.71 25.23 -0.12
C GLU A 54 -0.14 24.67 -1.43
N GLY A 55 -0.41 23.39 -1.71
CA GLY A 55 -0.04 22.72 -2.96
C GLY A 55 -0.88 23.13 -4.18
N GLY A 56 -1.87 24.01 -4.04
CA GLY A 56 -2.67 24.53 -5.16
C GLY A 56 -3.95 23.75 -5.45
N ALA A 57 -4.37 22.83 -4.59
CA ALA A 57 -5.68 22.19 -4.67
C ALA A 57 -6.78 23.11 -4.13
N ARG A 58 -8.03 22.90 -4.59
CA ARG A 58 -9.19 23.66 -4.09
C ARG A 58 -9.77 22.95 -2.87
N VAL A 59 -9.67 23.57 -1.70
CA VAL A 59 -10.06 22.97 -0.43
C VAL A 59 -11.27 23.67 0.17
N ASP A 60 -12.32 22.91 0.46
CA ASP A 60 -13.40 23.34 1.35
C ASP A 60 -13.12 22.81 2.76
N PHE A 61 -12.62 23.66 3.64
CA PHE A 61 -12.28 23.30 5.02
C PHE A 61 -13.51 22.94 5.88
N LYS A 62 -14.71 23.38 5.50
CA LYS A 62 -15.94 23.09 6.26
C LYS A 62 -16.46 21.69 5.94
N THR A 63 -16.53 21.34 4.66
CA THR A 63 -16.97 20.01 4.22
C THR A 63 -15.82 18.99 4.21
N LYS A 64 -14.58 19.49 4.33
CA LYS A 64 -13.33 18.73 4.22
C LYS A 64 -13.15 18.04 2.88
N VAL A 65 -13.68 18.64 1.81
CA VAL A 65 -13.55 18.14 0.45
C VAL A 65 -12.40 18.87 -0.25
N VAL A 66 -11.48 18.09 -0.80
CA VAL A 66 -10.35 18.56 -1.61
C VAL A 66 -10.59 18.18 -3.06
N LYS A 67 -10.68 19.18 -3.94
CA LYS A 67 -10.72 18.99 -5.38
C LYS A 67 -9.31 19.21 -5.94
N ILE A 68 -8.76 18.19 -6.59
CA ILE A 68 -7.38 18.16 -7.05
C ILE A 68 -7.37 18.46 -8.56
N PRO A 69 -6.77 19.59 -8.99
CA PRO A 69 -6.58 19.88 -10.41
C PRO A 69 -5.72 18.83 -11.10
N GLN A 70 -5.98 18.58 -12.38
CA GLN A 70 -5.31 17.55 -13.18
C GLN A 70 -3.78 17.70 -13.16
N TYR A 71 -3.28 18.93 -13.28
CA TYR A 71 -1.84 19.20 -13.30
C TYR A 71 -1.12 18.77 -12.01
N LEU A 72 -1.79 18.78 -10.85
CA LEU A 72 -1.21 18.27 -9.60
C LEU A 72 -1.14 16.76 -9.57
N VAL A 73 -2.14 16.09 -10.15
CA VAL A 73 -2.12 14.63 -10.29
C VAL A 73 -0.96 14.20 -11.18
N GLU A 74 -0.80 14.85 -12.33
CA GLU A 74 0.31 14.60 -13.26
C GLU A 74 1.69 14.88 -12.64
N ASP A 75 1.85 16.03 -11.96
CA ASP A 75 3.12 16.37 -11.29
C ASP A 75 3.45 15.33 -10.21
N ALA A 76 2.46 14.87 -9.44
CA ALA A 76 2.67 13.85 -8.43
C ALA A 76 3.08 12.49 -9.04
N ILE A 77 2.42 12.06 -10.12
CA ILE A 77 2.80 10.83 -10.83
C ILE A 77 4.24 10.92 -11.34
N GLN A 78 4.61 12.04 -11.98
CA GLN A 78 5.95 12.22 -12.56
C GLN A 78 7.06 12.34 -11.51
N SER A 79 6.71 12.84 -10.32
CA SER A 79 7.67 13.07 -9.23
C SER A 79 7.93 11.81 -8.42
N ALA A 80 6.96 10.91 -8.35
CA ALA A 80 7.09 9.67 -7.61
C ALA A 80 8.12 8.73 -8.27
N PRO A 81 9.04 8.11 -7.50
CA PRO A 81 10.04 7.20 -8.06
C PRO A 81 9.42 5.97 -8.72
N SER A 82 9.83 5.67 -9.97
CA SER A 82 9.40 4.49 -10.72
C SER A 82 10.01 3.17 -10.26
N THR A 83 10.98 3.25 -9.34
CA THR A 83 11.74 2.11 -8.83
C THR A 83 12.05 2.34 -7.35
N LEU A 84 11.86 1.29 -6.54
CA LEU A 84 12.11 1.32 -5.10
C LEU A 84 13.02 0.16 -4.69
N VAL A 85 13.85 0.38 -3.68
CA VAL A 85 14.58 -0.70 -3.01
C VAL A 85 13.83 -1.05 -1.73
N LEU A 86 13.32 -2.28 -1.67
CA LEU A 86 12.88 -2.90 -0.45
C LEU A 86 14.11 -3.47 0.26
N ALA A 87 14.70 -2.69 1.16
CA ALA A 87 15.92 -3.10 1.82
C ALA A 87 15.63 -4.16 2.89
N GLY A 88 16.37 -5.26 2.85
CA GLY A 88 16.44 -6.19 3.97
C GLY A 88 17.42 -5.68 5.03
N ARG A 89 17.28 -6.18 6.27
CA ARG A 89 18.31 -5.97 7.31
C ARG A 89 19.65 -6.55 6.85
N ASN A 90 19.61 -7.69 6.15
CA ASN A 90 20.75 -8.20 5.42
C ASN A 90 20.65 -7.73 3.96
N PRO A 91 21.65 -7.01 3.41
CA PRO A 91 21.63 -6.55 2.02
C PRO A 91 21.44 -7.64 0.97
N LYS A 92 21.73 -8.91 1.31
CA LYS A 92 21.44 -10.06 0.42
C LYS A 92 19.94 -10.24 0.13
N ASN A 93 19.07 -9.73 1.01
CA ASN A 93 17.62 -9.83 0.90
C ASN A 93 17.01 -8.54 0.31
N ASP A 94 17.82 -7.68 -0.31
CA ASP A 94 17.31 -6.49 -0.98
C ASP A 94 16.57 -6.87 -2.25
N ILE A 95 15.35 -6.35 -2.41
CA ILE A 95 14.59 -6.46 -3.65
C ILE A 95 14.42 -5.08 -4.25
N VAL A 96 14.58 -5.02 -5.57
CA VAL A 96 14.22 -3.82 -6.31
C VAL A 96 12.83 -4.02 -6.92
N LEU A 97 11.87 -3.20 -6.51
CA LEU A 97 10.57 -3.08 -7.14
C LEU A 97 10.62 -2.08 -8.29
N GLY A 98 9.84 -2.34 -9.34
CA GLY A 98 9.74 -1.48 -10.52
C GLY A 98 10.05 -2.24 -11.82
N GLY A 99 9.63 -1.66 -12.95
CA GLY A 99 9.67 -2.32 -14.25
C GLY A 99 8.75 -3.53 -14.29
N LYS A 100 9.26 -4.67 -14.80
CA LYS A 100 8.51 -5.92 -14.95
C LYS A 100 8.79 -6.96 -13.87
N ARG A 101 9.42 -6.55 -12.76
CA ARG A 101 9.79 -7.46 -11.66
C ARG A 101 8.57 -7.73 -10.80
N VAL A 102 8.38 -9.00 -10.47
CA VAL A 102 7.34 -9.45 -9.56
C VAL A 102 8.02 -10.01 -8.33
N GLY A 103 7.50 -9.64 -7.16
CA GLY A 103 7.88 -10.24 -5.88
C GLY A 103 6.66 -10.78 -5.16
N PHE A 104 6.88 -11.80 -4.34
CA PHE A 104 5.85 -12.46 -3.55
C PHE A 104 6.05 -12.20 -2.07
N ILE A 105 4.95 -12.05 -1.37
CA ILE A 105 4.89 -11.84 0.08
C ILE A 105 3.72 -12.64 0.63
N ASN A 106 3.69 -12.85 1.94
CA ASN A 106 2.53 -13.44 2.59
C ASN A 106 1.33 -12.49 2.59
N PHE A 107 0.13 -13.06 2.63
CA PHE A 107 -1.09 -12.30 2.90
C PHE A 107 -1.15 -11.88 4.39
N GLY A 108 -1.84 -10.78 4.66
CA GLY A 108 -2.07 -10.22 5.99
C GLY A 108 -3.05 -9.04 5.94
N GLU A 109 -3.70 -8.66 7.03
CA GLU A 109 -3.57 -9.17 8.39
C GLU A 109 -4.76 -10.06 8.78
N GLY A 110 -4.50 -11.31 9.15
CA GLY A 110 -5.54 -12.19 9.73
C GLY A 110 -5.79 -11.87 11.20
N VAL A 111 -7.06 -11.87 11.64
CA VAL A 111 -7.43 -11.71 13.07
C VAL A 111 -7.57 -13.05 13.82
N SER A 112 -7.54 -14.14 13.06
CA SER A 112 -7.68 -15.51 13.54
C SER A 112 -6.94 -16.45 12.59
N ILE A 113 -6.67 -17.66 13.05
CA ILE A 113 -6.04 -18.70 12.25
C ILE A 113 -6.78 -20.03 12.43
N ILE A 114 -6.66 -20.89 11.42
CA ILE A 114 -6.92 -22.31 11.56
C ILE A 114 -5.63 -22.94 12.07
N ASP A 115 -5.66 -23.51 13.28
CA ASP A 115 -4.49 -24.16 13.84
C ASP A 115 -4.07 -25.34 12.93
N PRO A 116 -2.81 -25.40 12.48
CA PRO A 116 -2.41 -26.41 11.50
C PRO A 116 -2.47 -27.83 12.06
N TYR A 117 -2.46 -28.01 13.38
CA TYR A 117 -2.48 -29.30 14.05
C TYR A 117 -3.90 -29.69 14.47
N THR A 118 -4.60 -28.82 15.20
CA THR A 118 -5.95 -29.15 15.71
C THR A 118 -7.04 -28.94 14.66
N LYS A 119 -6.76 -28.15 13.61
CA LYS A 119 -7.72 -27.69 12.60
C LYS A 119 -8.85 -26.81 13.16
N GLU A 120 -8.71 -26.36 14.40
CA GLU A 120 -9.69 -25.47 15.03
C GLU A 120 -9.40 -24.01 14.69
N TYR A 121 -10.48 -23.23 14.59
CA TYR A 121 -10.40 -21.79 14.41
C TYR A 121 -10.16 -21.11 15.76
N ARG A 122 -9.09 -20.33 15.87
CA ARG A 122 -8.75 -19.61 17.11
C ARG A 122 -8.21 -18.21 16.83
N LYS A 123 -8.31 -17.35 17.84
CA LYS A 123 -7.68 -16.03 17.83
C LYS A 123 -6.15 -16.16 17.77
N THR A 124 -5.54 -15.20 17.10
CA THR A 124 -4.09 -15.09 16.94
C THR A 124 -3.46 -14.40 18.16
N THR A 125 -2.22 -14.75 18.42
CA THR A 125 -1.43 -14.26 19.55
C THR A 125 -0.13 -13.62 19.08
N ARG A 126 0.58 -12.92 19.96
CA ARG A 126 1.94 -12.43 19.70
C ARG A 126 2.88 -13.55 19.24
N ARG A 127 2.68 -14.77 19.74
CA ARG A 127 3.47 -15.95 19.34
C ARG A 127 3.18 -16.37 17.90
N ASP A 128 1.93 -16.26 17.46
CA ASP A 128 1.56 -16.57 16.07
C ASP A 128 2.23 -15.59 15.09
N VAL A 129 2.30 -14.29 15.44
CA VAL A 129 3.07 -13.29 14.67
C VAL A 129 4.51 -13.77 14.49
N ALA A 130 5.20 -14.12 15.59
CA ALA A 130 6.59 -14.58 15.54
C ALA A 130 6.77 -15.87 14.72
N ASN A 131 5.87 -16.84 14.89
CA ASN A 131 5.94 -18.12 14.18
C ASN A 131 5.74 -17.93 12.67
N ILE A 132 4.73 -17.17 12.27
CA ILE A 132 4.43 -16.94 10.84
C ILE A 132 5.52 -16.09 10.20
N THR A 133 6.02 -15.05 10.89
CA THR A 133 7.16 -14.26 10.39
C THR A 133 8.39 -15.14 10.12
N ARG A 134 8.74 -16.05 11.04
CA ARG A 134 9.87 -16.99 10.84
C ARG A 134 9.62 -17.95 9.68
N PHE A 135 8.37 -18.40 9.53
CA PHE A 135 7.99 -19.25 8.40
C PHE A 135 8.19 -18.50 7.07
N CYS A 136 7.73 -17.25 6.96
CA CYS A 136 7.94 -16.42 5.77
C CYS A 136 9.42 -16.07 5.54
N ASP A 137 10.20 -15.85 6.60
CA ASP A 137 11.64 -15.60 6.50
C ASP A 137 12.40 -16.82 5.93
N ALA A 138 12.00 -18.03 6.33
CA ALA A 138 12.60 -19.28 5.88
C ALA A 138 12.25 -19.69 4.44
N MET A 139 11.20 -19.13 3.84
CA MET A 139 10.80 -19.44 2.47
C MET A 139 11.59 -18.61 1.45
N ASP A 140 12.32 -19.26 0.55
CA ASP A 140 13.06 -18.58 -0.53
C ASP A 140 12.13 -17.86 -1.52
N GLN A 141 10.87 -18.31 -1.63
CA GLN A 141 9.86 -17.73 -2.52
C GLN A 141 9.22 -16.45 -1.95
N MET A 142 9.49 -16.10 -0.69
CA MET A 142 8.97 -14.88 -0.07
C MET A 142 10.05 -13.81 -0.13
N ASP A 143 9.84 -12.78 -0.94
CA ASP A 143 10.78 -11.68 -1.13
C ASP A 143 10.76 -10.73 0.08
N ALA A 144 9.58 -10.42 0.58
CA ALA A 144 9.38 -9.58 1.76
C ALA A 144 8.32 -10.19 2.69
N VAL A 145 8.18 -9.61 3.89
CA VAL A 145 7.20 -10.05 4.89
C VAL A 145 6.18 -8.95 5.11
N LEU A 146 4.91 -9.26 4.92
CA LEU A 146 3.80 -8.42 5.40
C LEU A 146 3.44 -8.84 6.82
N ARG A 147 3.04 -7.89 7.68
CA ARG A 147 2.41 -8.19 8.98
C ARG A 147 1.36 -9.31 8.83
N PRO A 148 1.62 -10.52 9.34
CA PRO A 148 0.80 -11.68 8.97
C PRO A 148 -0.55 -11.70 9.68
N VAL A 149 -0.56 -11.42 10.99
CA VAL A 149 -1.75 -11.53 11.84
C VAL A 149 -1.75 -10.46 12.95
N ALA A 150 -2.95 -10.15 13.44
CA ALA A 150 -3.16 -9.25 14.58
C ALA A 150 -3.00 -10.02 15.90
N PRO A 151 -2.11 -9.62 16.82
CA PRO A 151 -2.04 -10.23 18.13
C PRO A 151 -3.27 -9.81 18.97
N GLN A 152 -4.25 -10.69 19.09
CA GLN A 152 -5.50 -10.46 19.85
C GLN A 152 -5.30 -10.55 21.38
N ASP A 153 -4.12 -10.98 21.82
CA ASP A 153 -3.66 -11.01 23.22
C ASP A 153 -3.02 -9.69 23.68
N ILE A 154 -3.01 -8.66 22.83
CA ILE A 154 -2.46 -7.33 23.10
C ILE A 154 -3.54 -6.27 22.90
N HIS A 155 -3.51 -5.20 23.70
CA HIS A 155 -4.45 -4.09 23.54
C HIS A 155 -4.32 -3.45 22.14
N PRO A 156 -5.42 -3.26 21.38
CA PRO A 156 -5.37 -2.82 19.98
C PRO A 156 -4.56 -1.54 19.74
N SER A 157 -4.65 -0.56 20.65
CA SER A 157 -3.94 0.72 20.50
C SER A 157 -2.41 0.63 20.46
N VAL A 158 -1.83 -0.49 20.94
CA VAL A 158 -0.38 -0.73 20.98
C VAL A 158 0.02 -2.01 20.22
N ALA A 159 -0.95 -2.82 19.78
CA ALA A 159 -0.71 -4.09 19.09
C ALA A 159 0.25 -3.94 17.90
N VAL A 160 0.14 -2.85 17.16
CA VAL A 160 0.98 -2.54 16.00
C VAL A 160 2.46 -2.33 16.34
N VAL A 161 2.73 -1.69 17.48
CA VAL A 161 4.10 -1.47 17.98
C VAL A 161 4.72 -2.81 18.39
N HIS A 162 3.94 -3.67 19.05
CA HIS A 162 4.36 -5.03 19.37
C HIS A 162 4.55 -5.90 18.12
N ASN A 163 3.70 -5.75 17.10
CA ASN A 163 3.90 -6.40 15.80
C ASN A 163 5.24 -6.02 15.20
N ALA A 164 5.55 -4.71 15.11
CA ALA A 164 6.83 -4.25 14.56
C ALA A 164 8.03 -4.83 15.33
N GLU A 165 8.01 -4.79 16.66
CA GLU A 165 9.08 -5.35 17.49
C GLU A 165 9.25 -6.86 17.26
N VAL A 166 8.16 -7.63 17.24
CA VAL A 166 8.21 -9.07 16.98
C VAL A 166 8.75 -9.34 15.57
N ILE A 167 8.24 -8.64 14.56
CA ILE A 167 8.61 -8.89 13.16
C ILE A 167 10.10 -8.57 12.94
N PHE A 168 10.59 -7.40 13.41
CA PHE A 168 12.00 -7.03 13.27
C PHE A 168 12.96 -8.00 13.98
N ASN A 169 12.50 -8.69 15.02
CA ASN A 169 13.27 -9.74 15.70
C ASN A 169 13.24 -11.09 14.99
N ASN A 170 12.29 -11.34 14.08
CA ASN A 170 12.02 -12.65 13.49
C ASN A 170 12.23 -12.74 11.97
N THR A 171 12.55 -11.63 11.29
CA THR A 171 12.96 -11.65 9.88
C THR A 171 14.15 -10.74 9.60
N SER A 172 14.89 -11.07 8.55
CA SER A 172 15.94 -10.21 7.98
C SER A 172 15.56 -9.61 6.63
N LYS A 173 14.36 -9.90 6.12
CA LYS A 173 13.80 -9.36 4.86
C LYS A 173 13.13 -8.01 5.09
N HIS A 174 12.77 -7.31 4.02
CA HIS A 174 11.99 -6.08 4.11
C HIS A 174 10.59 -6.34 4.68
N VAL A 175 10.03 -5.37 5.41
CA VAL A 175 8.75 -5.52 6.11
C VAL A 175 7.69 -4.55 5.60
N PHE A 176 6.51 -5.04 5.26
CA PHE A 176 5.31 -4.21 5.10
C PHE A 176 4.46 -4.27 6.36
N ILE A 177 4.04 -3.10 6.87
CA ILE A 177 3.25 -3.01 8.09
C ILE A 177 2.29 -1.83 8.06
N GLY A 178 1.02 -2.07 8.43
CA GLY A 178 0.08 -1.00 8.73
C GLY A 178 0.37 -0.44 10.12
N VAL A 179 0.74 0.84 10.21
CA VAL A 179 1.17 1.45 11.48
C VAL A 179 0.04 2.14 12.25
N GLU A 180 -1.14 2.32 11.65
CA GLU A 180 -2.34 2.88 12.30
C GLU A 180 -2.12 4.26 12.95
N GLY A 181 -1.60 5.22 12.17
CA GLY A 181 -1.47 6.64 12.55
C GLY A 181 -0.05 7.09 12.90
N GLY A 182 0.14 8.41 12.93
CA GLY A 182 1.45 9.05 13.06
C GLY A 182 2.14 8.75 14.40
N ARG A 183 1.36 8.59 15.47
CA ARG A 183 1.91 8.26 16.81
C ARG A 183 2.62 6.91 16.83
N ASN A 184 2.07 5.92 16.15
CA ASN A 184 2.62 4.58 16.07
C ASN A 184 3.71 4.51 14.98
N PHE A 185 3.52 5.20 13.85
CA PHE A 185 4.58 5.42 12.85
C PHE A 185 5.89 5.88 13.49
N LYS A 186 5.86 6.94 14.30
CA LYS A 186 7.07 7.48 14.96
C LYS A 186 7.75 6.46 15.89
N LYS A 187 7.02 5.54 16.49
CA LYS A 187 7.61 4.47 17.32
C LYS A 187 8.23 3.38 16.46
N VAL A 188 7.55 2.96 15.40
CA VAL A 188 8.06 1.97 14.45
C VAL A 188 9.30 2.49 13.73
N LEU A 189 9.31 3.77 13.34
CA LEU A 189 10.46 4.45 12.76
C LEU A 189 11.68 4.39 13.69
N LYS A 190 11.51 4.70 14.98
CA LYS A 190 12.59 4.61 15.97
C LYS A 190 13.12 3.19 16.16
N MET A 191 12.24 2.19 16.16
CA MET A 191 12.66 0.78 16.22
C MET A 191 13.44 0.39 14.97
N ALA A 192 12.94 0.74 13.78
CA ALA A 192 13.63 0.48 12.53
C ALA A 192 14.98 1.20 12.44
N ALA A 193 15.07 2.44 12.94
CA ALA A 193 16.30 3.22 12.97
C ALA A 193 17.33 2.59 13.90
N ALA A 194 16.91 2.07 15.05
CA ALA A 194 17.79 1.30 15.94
C ALA A 194 18.34 0.04 15.25
N VAL A 195 17.50 -0.65 14.46
CA VAL A 195 17.93 -1.82 13.67
C VAL A 195 18.88 -1.44 12.53
N ALA A 196 18.62 -0.33 11.84
CA ALA A 196 19.46 0.18 10.74
C ALA A 196 20.77 0.82 11.22
N GLY A 197 20.87 1.18 12.50
CA GLY A 197 22.02 1.87 13.09
C GLY A 197 22.00 3.39 12.89
N GLY A 198 20.81 3.99 12.84
CA GLY A 198 20.57 5.44 12.73
C GLY A 198 19.39 5.77 11.79
N GLU A 199 18.79 6.95 11.97
CA GLU A 199 17.71 7.44 11.08
C GLU A 199 18.24 7.76 9.67
N ASP A 200 19.45 8.31 9.55
CA ASP A 200 20.06 8.59 8.24
C ASP A 200 20.27 7.32 7.42
N LYS A 201 20.78 6.25 8.06
CA LYS A 201 20.96 4.94 7.42
C LYS A 201 19.62 4.30 7.04
N LEU A 202 18.60 4.46 7.88
CA LEU A 202 17.26 3.98 7.58
C LEU A 202 16.66 4.73 6.39
N ARG A 203 16.87 6.05 6.29
CA ARG A 203 16.40 6.86 5.16
C ARG A 203 17.09 6.44 3.85
N GLU A 204 18.38 6.15 3.88
CA GLU A 204 19.10 5.63 2.70
C GLU A 204 18.63 4.23 2.31
N ARG A 205 18.29 3.39 3.31
CA ARG A 205 17.89 1.99 3.12
C ARG A 205 16.67 1.63 4.00
N PRO A 206 15.44 1.97 3.56
CA PRO A 206 14.24 1.71 4.34
C PRO A 206 14.05 0.21 4.58
N LEU A 207 14.08 -0.22 5.84
CA LEU A 207 13.89 -1.61 6.25
C LEU A 207 12.42 -2.04 6.29
N PHE A 208 11.52 -1.06 6.23
CA PHE A 208 10.08 -1.29 6.21
C PHE A 208 9.39 -0.28 5.31
N SER A 209 8.18 -0.63 4.91
CA SER A 209 7.22 0.22 4.21
C SER A 209 5.89 0.21 4.95
N CYS A 210 5.18 1.32 4.90
CA CYS A 210 3.85 1.41 5.50
C CYS A 210 2.77 1.01 4.51
N ASN A 211 1.79 0.24 4.97
CA ASN A 211 0.53 0.08 4.24
C ASN A 211 -0.51 1.05 4.83
N ILE A 212 -1.14 1.83 3.96
CA ILE A 212 -2.30 2.63 4.32
C ILE A 212 -3.45 2.26 3.40
N CYS A 213 -4.68 2.42 3.91
CA CYS A 213 -5.88 2.26 3.12
C CYS A 213 -6.70 3.55 3.18
N PRO A 214 -6.98 4.20 2.03
CA PRO A 214 -8.11 5.11 1.94
C PRO A 214 -9.41 4.38 2.32
N THR A 215 -10.40 5.13 2.77
CA THR A 215 -11.74 4.60 3.05
C THR A 215 -12.61 4.86 1.82
N SER A 216 -13.05 3.79 1.18
CA SER A 216 -13.91 3.92 0.01
C SER A 216 -15.37 4.19 0.38
N PRO A 217 -16.09 5.02 -0.39
CA PRO A 217 -15.60 5.76 -1.56
C PRO A 217 -14.95 7.11 -1.21
N LEU A 218 -13.82 7.41 -1.87
CA LEU A 218 -13.26 8.76 -2.04
C LEU A 218 -12.90 9.49 -0.73
N GLN A 219 -12.40 8.78 0.29
CA GLN A 219 -12.01 9.39 1.56
C GLN A 219 -10.60 8.99 2.01
N ILE A 220 -9.80 9.95 2.46
CA ILE A 220 -8.54 9.72 3.18
C ILE A 220 -8.74 10.12 4.64
N VAL A 221 -8.79 9.10 5.49
CA VAL A 221 -9.01 9.24 6.93
C VAL A 221 -7.78 9.78 7.67
N ASN A 222 -7.98 10.26 8.90
CA ASN A 222 -6.94 10.91 9.70
C ASN A 222 -5.67 10.07 9.82
N HIS A 223 -5.81 8.82 10.27
CA HIS A 223 -4.65 7.95 10.53
C HIS A 223 -3.90 7.61 9.23
N ALA A 224 -4.58 7.50 8.09
CA ALA A 224 -3.94 7.28 6.80
C ALA A 224 -3.16 8.54 6.37
N SER A 225 -3.79 9.71 6.50
CA SER A 225 -3.16 11.00 6.19
C SER A 225 -1.88 11.22 7.00
N GLU A 226 -1.93 10.98 8.31
CA GLU A 226 -0.76 11.10 9.20
C GLU A 226 0.40 10.20 8.75
N VAL A 227 0.11 8.95 8.35
CA VAL A 227 1.15 8.00 7.92
C VAL A 227 1.72 8.39 6.55
N ILE A 228 0.90 8.89 5.63
CA ILE A 228 1.35 9.40 4.33
C ILE A 228 2.33 10.56 4.53
N ILE A 229 1.95 11.53 5.36
CA ILE A 229 2.75 12.74 5.62
C ILE A 229 4.06 12.37 6.32
N GLU A 230 3.99 11.60 7.41
CA GLU A 230 5.17 11.21 8.19
C GLU A 230 6.09 10.27 7.39
N GLY A 231 5.53 9.35 6.60
CA GLY A 231 6.28 8.49 5.68
C GLY A 231 7.06 9.29 4.64
N ALA A 232 6.39 10.25 3.98
CA ALA A 232 7.00 11.14 3.01
C ALA A 232 8.16 11.96 3.63
N ARG A 233 7.95 12.57 4.79
CA ARG A 233 8.99 13.34 5.52
C ARG A 233 10.17 12.48 5.96
N ALA A 234 9.93 11.22 6.32
CA ALA A 234 10.97 10.31 6.79
C ALA A 234 11.75 9.64 5.64
N GLY A 235 11.20 9.62 4.42
CA GLY A 235 11.73 8.84 3.30
C GLY A 235 11.38 7.35 3.39
N ILE A 236 10.33 7.00 4.13
CA ILE A 236 9.84 5.62 4.26
C ILE A 236 8.78 5.37 3.18
N PRO A 237 8.90 4.29 2.37
CA PRO A 237 7.91 4.01 1.35
C PRO A 237 6.52 3.76 1.93
N VAL A 238 5.50 4.33 1.28
CA VAL A 238 4.10 4.12 1.64
C VAL A 238 3.36 3.49 0.47
N ASN A 239 2.80 2.31 0.71
CA ASN A 239 1.88 1.64 -0.19
C ASN A 239 0.47 2.20 0.00
N MET A 240 0.01 2.93 -1.00
CA MET A 240 -1.33 3.52 -1.02
C MET A 240 -2.30 2.48 -1.59
N LEU A 241 -3.01 1.78 -0.71
CA LEU A 241 -3.80 0.61 -1.08
C LEU A 241 -5.30 0.88 -0.97
N SER A 242 -6.00 0.98 -2.11
CA SER A 242 -7.47 1.06 -2.10
C SER A 242 -8.11 -0.33 -2.04
N MET A 243 -9.20 -0.43 -1.27
CA MET A 243 -9.97 -1.65 -1.05
C MET A 243 -11.47 -1.38 -1.29
N GLY A 244 -11.79 -0.86 -2.46
CA GLY A 244 -13.18 -0.71 -2.89
C GLY A 244 -13.86 -2.06 -3.08
N MET A 245 -15.15 -2.13 -2.77
CA MET A 245 -16.02 -3.26 -3.11
C MET A 245 -16.97 -2.82 -4.21
N SER A 246 -16.79 -3.41 -5.40
CA SER A 246 -17.71 -3.20 -6.51
C SER A 246 -19.13 -3.58 -6.09
N GLY A 247 -20.07 -2.66 -6.28
CA GLY A 247 -21.47 -2.84 -5.89
C GLY A 247 -21.78 -2.52 -4.42
N ALA A 248 -20.80 -2.05 -3.64
CA ALA A 248 -21.01 -1.61 -2.25
C ALA A 248 -20.34 -0.25 -1.98
N THR A 249 -19.03 -0.24 -1.73
CA THR A 249 -18.25 0.97 -1.42
C THR A 249 -17.65 1.62 -2.66
N SER A 250 -18.05 1.16 -3.83
CA SER A 250 -17.65 1.63 -5.15
C SER A 250 -18.76 1.33 -6.16
N ALA A 251 -18.61 1.81 -7.40
CA ALA A 251 -19.52 1.51 -8.50
C ALA A 251 -19.74 -0.01 -8.67
N ILE A 252 -20.90 -0.40 -9.21
CA ILE A 252 -21.19 -1.82 -9.47
C ILE A 252 -20.40 -2.37 -10.66
N THR A 253 -19.99 -1.51 -11.60
CA THR A 253 -19.18 -1.89 -12.75
C THR A 253 -17.70 -1.91 -12.37
N LEU A 254 -16.94 -2.87 -12.89
CA LEU A 254 -15.51 -2.99 -12.60
C LEU A 254 -14.72 -1.78 -13.10
N ALA A 255 -15.08 -1.22 -14.25
CA ALA A 255 -14.46 -0.01 -14.78
C ALA A 255 -14.70 1.22 -13.88
N GLY A 256 -15.94 1.41 -13.39
CA GLY A 256 -16.24 2.48 -12.42
C GLY A 256 -15.52 2.28 -11.09
N THR A 257 -15.31 1.01 -10.70
CA THR A 257 -14.48 0.69 -9.55
C THR A 257 -13.02 1.01 -9.76
N LEU A 258 -12.45 0.74 -10.93
CA LEU A 258 -11.08 1.16 -11.25
C LEU A 258 -10.93 2.69 -11.20
N VAL A 259 -11.92 3.46 -11.65
CA VAL A 259 -11.91 4.93 -11.52
C VAL A 259 -11.91 5.36 -10.04
N THR A 260 -12.79 4.78 -9.22
CA THR A 260 -12.87 5.11 -7.78
C THR A 260 -11.57 4.76 -7.06
N HIS A 261 -11.06 3.55 -7.31
CA HIS A 261 -9.77 3.07 -6.84
C HIS A 261 -8.65 4.04 -7.21
N ASN A 262 -8.58 4.43 -8.48
CA ASN A 262 -7.53 5.30 -8.99
C ASN A 262 -7.59 6.70 -8.36
N CYS A 263 -8.80 7.25 -8.13
CA CYS A 263 -8.97 8.50 -7.41
C CYS A 263 -8.37 8.44 -6.00
N GLU A 264 -8.65 7.37 -5.26
CA GLU A 264 -8.18 7.20 -3.89
C GLU A 264 -6.65 7.04 -3.82
N VAL A 265 -6.08 6.21 -4.71
CA VAL A 265 -4.64 5.94 -4.75
C VAL A 265 -3.88 7.18 -5.23
N LEU A 266 -4.28 7.80 -6.35
CA LEU A 266 -3.61 9.00 -6.86
C LEU A 266 -3.78 10.19 -5.91
N GLY A 267 -4.93 10.36 -5.26
CA GLY A 267 -5.10 11.38 -4.23
C GLY A 267 -4.15 11.22 -3.05
N ALA A 268 -3.93 9.99 -2.60
CA ALA A 268 -2.95 9.69 -1.55
C ALA A 268 -1.50 9.93 -2.03
N ILE A 269 -1.19 9.61 -3.30
CA ILE A 269 0.11 9.91 -3.91
C ILE A 269 0.33 11.43 -4.00
N VAL A 270 -0.67 12.20 -4.42
CA VAL A 270 -0.59 13.68 -4.45
C VAL A 270 -0.28 14.22 -3.07
N LEU A 271 -0.97 13.76 -2.01
CA LEU A 271 -0.65 14.16 -0.63
C LEU A 271 0.81 13.87 -0.27
N SER A 272 1.32 12.69 -0.65
CA SER A 272 2.71 12.31 -0.41
C SER A 272 3.70 13.23 -1.13
N GLN A 273 3.47 13.50 -2.42
CA GLN A 273 4.38 14.32 -3.24
C GLN A 273 4.32 15.81 -2.90
N LEU A 274 3.15 16.32 -2.49
CA LEU A 274 3.03 17.68 -1.93
C LEU A 274 3.74 17.80 -0.58
N THR A 275 3.77 16.73 0.22
CA THR A 275 4.50 16.72 1.49
C THR A 275 6.02 16.70 1.29
N SER A 276 6.50 15.84 0.39
CA SER A 276 7.91 15.73 0.04
C SER A 276 8.04 15.20 -1.38
N LYS A 277 8.37 16.09 -2.32
CA LYS A 277 8.54 15.74 -3.73
C LYS A 277 9.62 14.67 -3.90
N GLY A 278 9.32 13.59 -4.61
CA GLY A 278 10.18 12.42 -4.74
C GLY A 278 10.03 11.37 -3.64
N ALA A 279 9.07 11.53 -2.72
CA ALA A 279 8.82 10.52 -1.69
C ALA A 279 8.46 9.15 -2.31
N PRO A 280 9.00 8.04 -1.79
CA PRO A 280 8.74 6.72 -2.32
C PRO A 280 7.31 6.25 -2.04
N VAL A 281 6.59 5.82 -3.08
CA VAL A 281 5.19 5.34 -2.97
C VAL A 281 4.96 4.09 -3.80
N LEU A 282 3.99 3.28 -3.41
CA LEU A 282 3.48 2.17 -4.22
C LEU A 282 2.00 2.40 -4.56
N TYR A 283 1.64 2.03 -5.79
CA TYR A 283 0.27 2.05 -6.30
C TYR A 283 -0.39 0.69 -5.99
N GLY A 284 -1.24 0.65 -4.96
CA GLY A 284 -1.69 -0.59 -4.34
C GLY A 284 -3.19 -0.86 -4.46
N SER A 285 -3.56 -2.14 -4.58
CA SER A 285 -4.95 -2.60 -4.55
C SER A 285 -5.15 -3.88 -3.72
N SER A 286 -6.28 -3.91 -3.02
CA SER A 286 -6.96 -5.15 -2.63
C SER A 286 -8.46 -5.07 -2.93
N THR A 287 -8.81 -4.26 -3.93
CA THR A 287 -10.18 -3.98 -4.35
C THR A 287 -10.83 -5.25 -4.90
N THR A 288 -12.09 -5.49 -4.55
CA THR A 288 -12.85 -6.69 -4.92
C THR A 288 -14.30 -6.34 -5.29
N ILE A 289 -15.18 -7.34 -5.33
CA ILE A 289 -16.63 -7.23 -5.50
C ILE A 289 -17.35 -7.62 -4.20
N MET A 290 -18.57 -7.14 -4.01
CA MET A 290 -19.47 -7.62 -2.96
C MET A 290 -20.10 -8.97 -3.35
N ASP A 291 -20.00 -9.97 -2.47
CA ASP A 291 -20.86 -11.15 -2.57
C ASP A 291 -22.27 -10.74 -2.11
N MET A 292 -23.20 -10.57 -3.05
CA MET A 292 -24.57 -10.13 -2.75
C MET A 292 -25.37 -11.14 -1.92
N LYS A 293 -25.00 -12.43 -1.94
CA LYS A 293 -25.70 -13.48 -1.18
C LYS A 293 -25.26 -13.50 0.27
N ASN A 294 -23.95 -13.45 0.50
CA ASN A 294 -23.38 -13.57 1.85
C ASN A 294 -22.98 -12.23 2.47
N MET A 295 -23.06 -11.14 1.70
CA MET A 295 -22.62 -9.79 2.08
C MET A 295 -21.16 -9.75 2.55
N THR A 296 -20.30 -10.51 1.88
CA THR A 296 -18.86 -10.60 2.18
C THR A 296 -18.02 -9.90 1.10
N ALA A 297 -16.73 -9.73 1.38
CA ALA A 297 -15.72 -9.25 0.43
C ALA A 297 -14.85 -10.42 -0.05
N PRO A 298 -15.30 -11.22 -1.03
CA PRO A 298 -14.55 -12.37 -1.53
C PRO A 298 -13.22 -11.97 -2.16
N VAL A 299 -12.12 -12.34 -1.53
CA VAL A 299 -10.76 -12.09 -2.06
C VAL A 299 -10.30 -13.13 -3.10
N GLY A 300 -11.08 -14.19 -3.30
CA GLY A 300 -10.87 -15.22 -4.33
C GLY A 300 -11.81 -15.10 -5.53
N SER A 301 -12.47 -13.95 -5.71
CA SER A 301 -13.41 -13.71 -6.79
C SER A 301 -12.69 -13.49 -8.14
N PRO A 302 -13.28 -13.90 -9.28
CA PRO A 302 -12.71 -13.58 -10.60
C PRO A 302 -12.64 -12.07 -10.83
N GLU A 303 -13.55 -11.28 -10.27
CA GLU A 303 -13.55 -9.83 -10.33
C GLU A 303 -12.32 -9.21 -9.66
N LEU A 304 -11.88 -9.72 -8.52
CA LEU A 304 -10.61 -9.30 -7.92
C LEU A 304 -9.44 -9.57 -8.88
N GLY A 305 -9.41 -10.73 -9.54
CA GLY A 305 -8.38 -11.05 -10.54
C GLY A 305 -8.36 -10.06 -11.70
N MET A 306 -9.53 -9.70 -12.23
CA MET A 306 -9.67 -8.70 -13.29
C MET A 306 -9.27 -7.30 -12.84
N ILE A 307 -9.68 -6.88 -11.65
CA ILE A 307 -9.30 -5.60 -11.05
C ILE A 307 -7.79 -5.54 -10.85
N ASN A 308 -7.18 -6.58 -10.30
CA ASN A 308 -5.74 -6.65 -10.10
C ASN A 308 -4.97 -6.53 -11.42
N ALA A 309 -5.43 -7.18 -12.49
CA ALA A 309 -4.84 -7.03 -13.81
C ALA A 309 -4.93 -5.58 -14.32
N GLY A 310 -6.08 -4.91 -14.12
CA GLY A 310 -6.27 -3.50 -14.45
C GLY A 310 -5.38 -2.57 -13.63
N VAL A 311 -5.27 -2.78 -12.32
CA VAL A 311 -4.41 -2.01 -11.41
C VAL A 311 -2.94 -2.14 -11.81
N ALA A 312 -2.48 -3.36 -12.12
CA ALA A 312 -1.10 -3.57 -12.59
C ALA A 312 -0.83 -2.83 -13.91
N LYS A 313 -1.80 -2.80 -14.83
CA LYS A 313 -1.71 -2.04 -16.08
C LYS A 313 -1.71 -0.52 -15.86
N LEU A 314 -2.55 0.00 -14.97
CA LEU A 314 -2.58 1.42 -14.61
C LEU A 314 -1.27 1.85 -13.94
N ALA A 315 -0.75 1.06 -13.01
CA ALA A 315 0.55 1.32 -12.39
C ALA A 315 1.68 1.36 -13.43
N GLN A 316 1.67 0.45 -14.42
CA GLN A 316 2.61 0.48 -15.55
C GLN A 316 2.43 1.74 -16.43
N TYR A 317 1.18 2.13 -16.69
CA TYR A 317 0.85 3.37 -17.43
C TYR A 317 1.39 4.62 -16.72
N TYR A 318 1.30 4.67 -15.39
CA TYR A 318 1.87 5.73 -14.56
C TYR A 318 3.37 5.57 -14.27
N ASN A 319 3.99 4.47 -14.72
CA ASN A 319 5.37 4.10 -14.41
C ASN A 319 5.67 4.05 -12.90
N LEU A 320 4.73 3.52 -12.12
CA LEU A 320 4.84 3.36 -10.66
C LEU A 320 4.95 1.88 -10.26
N PRO A 321 5.65 1.56 -9.15
CA PRO A 321 5.63 0.23 -8.57
C PRO A 321 4.20 -0.17 -8.14
N SER A 322 3.76 -1.35 -8.57
CA SER A 322 2.42 -1.86 -8.26
C SER A 322 2.41 -2.82 -7.08
N TRP A 323 1.31 -2.82 -6.34
CA TRP A 323 0.95 -3.86 -5.38
C TRP A 323 -0.47 -4.35 -5.65
N VAL A 324 -0.67 -5.66 -5.77
CA VAL A 324 -2.00 -6.25 -5.98
C VAL A 324 -2.19 -7.44 -5.04
N ALA A 325 -3.44 -7.76 -4.73
CA ALA A 325 -3.76 -8.96 -3.96
C ALA A 325 -3.33 -10.23 -4.71
N GLY A 326 -2.99 -11.27 -3.95
CA GLY A 326 -2.65 -12.60 -4.44
C GLY A 326 -3.03 -13.65 -3.40
N GLY A 327 -3.21 -14.90 -3.84
CA GLY A 327 -3.62 -16.04 -3.01
C GLY A 327 -2.95 -17.31 -3.47
#